data_AF-A0A1M3MJB7-F1
#
_entry.id   AF-A0A1M3MJB7-F1
#
_cell.length_a   1.000
_cell.length_b   1.000
_cell.length_c   1.000
_cell.angle_alpha   90.00
_cell.angle_beta   90.00
_cell.angle_gamma   90.00
#
_symmetry.space_group_name_H-M   'P 1'
#
loop_
_entity.id
_entity.type
_entity.pdbx_description
1 polymer ?
#
loop_
_entity_poly.entity_id
_entity_poly.type
_entity_poly.pdbx_seq_one_letter_code
_entity_poly.pdbx_strand_id
1 'polypeptide(L)' 'MKESGLARPDPLDLGLDITDDLRIRDRHGDAAAPFFALGPVTKGIFREAAAVPDIRVQADGLARLLLGA' A
#
# COMPACT_ATOMS: atom_id res chain seq x y z
N MET A 1 8.47 7.92 -10.32
CA MET A 1 7.35 6.96 -10.20
C MET A 1 6.41 7.00 -11.40
N LYS A 2 5.94 8.18 -11.86
CA LYS A 2 5.05 8.27 -13.06
C LYS A 2 5.69 7.76 -14.37
N GLU A 3 7.00 7.87 -14.53
CA GLU A 3 7.69 7.41 -15.76
C GLU A 3 8.01 5.91 -15.78
N SER A 4 8.06 5.24 -14.63
CA SER A 4 8.44 3.82 -14.53
C SER A 4 7.24 2.86 -14.41
N GLY A 5 6.00 3.37 -14.31
CA GLY A 5 4.79 2.56 -14.23
C GLY A 5 4.63 1.74 -12.95
N LEU A 6 5.45 1.98 -11.92
CA LEU A 6 5.55 1.16 -10.71
C LEU A 6 4.45 1.39 -9.67
N ALA A 7 3.62 2.42 -9.84
CA ALA A 7 2.52 2.73 -8.95
C ALA A 7 1.45 3.52 -9.70
N ARG A 8 0.18 3.35 -9.30
CA ARG A 8 -0.94 4.18 -9.75
C ARG A 8 -1.76 4.72 -8.58
N PRO A 9 -2.48 5.85 -8.74
CA PRO A 9 -3.48 6.27 -7.76
C PRO A 9 -4.60 5.24 -7.63
N ASP A 10 -5.22 5.16 -6.46
CA ASP A 10 -6.46 4.39 -6.29
C ASP A 10 -7.62 5.02 -7.09
N PRO A 11 -8.73 4.28 -7.34
CA PRO A 11 -9.84 4.77 -8.16
C PRO A 11 -10.50 6.07 -7.70
N LEU A 12 -10.37 6.41 -6.41
CA LEU A 12 -10.92 7.64 -5.81
C LEU A 12 -9.87 8.74 -5.63
N ASP A 13 -8.62 8.51 -6.04
CA ASP A 13 -7.49 9.45 -5.91
C ASP A 13 -7.24 9.93 -4.47
N LEU A 14 -7.45 9.03 -3.50
CA LEU A 14 -7.24 9.28 -2.07
C LEU A 14 -5.86 8.81 -1.60
N GLY A 15 -5.18 7.98 -2.39
CA GLY A 15 -3.88 7.38 -2.11
C GLY A 15 -3.38 6.52 -3.27
N LEU A 16 -2.53 5.54 -2.95
CA LEU A 16 -2.01 4.56 -3.90
C LEU A 16 -2.97 3.37 -4.04
N ASP A 17 -3.09 2.84 -5.25
CA ASP A 17 -3.74 1.55 -5.45
C ASP A 17 -2.83 0.45 -4.91
N ILE A 18 -3.34 -0.27 -3.93
CA ILE A 18 -2.62 -1.34 -3.24
C ILE A 18 -3.52 -2.58 -3.12
N THR A 19 -2.92 -3.71 -2.83
CA THR A 19 -3.62 -4.91 -2.35
C THR A 19 -3.92 -4.81 -0.86
N ASP A 20 -4.68 -5.77 -0.34
CA ASP A 20 -4.96 -5.93 1.09
C ASP A 20 -3.71 -6.24 1.93
N ASP A 21 -2.72 -6.90 1.34
CA ASP A 21 -1.40 -7.16 1.92
C ASP A 21 -0.38 -6.02 1.71
N LEU A 22 -0.86 -4.82 1.38
CA LEU A 22 -0.09 -3.58 1.29
C LEU A 22 0.88 -3.49 0.11
N ARG A 23 0.79 -4.38 -0.88
CA ARG A 23 1.60 -4.31 -2.11
C ARG A 23 1.06 -3.24 -3.03
N ILE A 24 1.96 -2.44 -3.61
CA ILE A 24 1.60 -1.43 -4.60
C ILE A 24 1.18 -2.12 -5.89
N ARG A 25 0.09 -1.65 -6.52
CA ARG A 25 -0.26 -2.03 -7.88
C ARG A 25 0.39 -1.09 -8.89
N ASP A 26 0.96 -1.69 -9.92
CA ASP A 26 1.57 -0.99 -11.04
C ASP A 26 0.50 -0.33 -11.94
N ARG A 27 0.94 0.29 -13.05
CA ARG A 27 0.04 0.92 -14.02
C ARG A 27 -0.98 -0.05 -14.65
N HIS A 28 -0.69 -1.35 -14.69
CA HIS A 28 -1.56 -2.40 -15.23
C HIS A 28 -2.53 -2.93 -14.17
N GLY A 29 -2.26 -2.68 -12.89
CA GLY A 29 -3.05 -3.18 -11.76
C GLY A 29 -2.46 -4.44 -11.14
N ASP A 30 -1.28 -4.87 -11.61
CA ASP A 30 -0.58 -6.03 -11.08
C ASP A 30 0.27 -5.62 -9.87
N ALA A 31 0.48 -6.54 -8.92
CA ALA A 31 1.31 -6.26 -7.76
C ALA A 31 2.77 -6.00 -8.18
N ALA A 32 3.24 -4.78 -7.96
CA ALA A 32 4.59 -4.33 -8.27
C ALA A 32 5.57 -4.95 -7.25
N ALA A 33 6.31 -5.97 -7.65
CA ALA A 33 7.37 -6.52 -6.80
C ALA A 33 8.59 -5.57 -6.75
N PRO A 34 9.23 -5.33 -5.59
CA PRO A 34 8.84 -5.65 -4.21
C PRO A 34 8.37 -4.41 -3.45
N PHE A 35 7.40 -3.65 -3.98
CA PHE A 35 6.99 -2.36 -3.42
C PHE A 35 5.76 -2.48 -2.52
N PHE A 36 5.84 -1.86 -1.34
CA PHE A 36 4.76 -1.82 -0.34
C PHE A 36 4.49 -0.39 0.10
N ALA A 37 3.29 -0.11 0.61
CA ALA A 37 2.90 1.20 1.12
C ALA A 37 2.25 1.10 2.50
N LEU A 38 2.54 2.07 3.37
CA LEU A 38 2.06 2.14 4.76
C LEU A 38 1.56 3.54 5.09
N GLY A 39 0.54 3.62 5.93
CA GLY A 39 0.03 4.88 6.48
C GLY A 39 -0.79 5.72 5.51
N PRO A 40 -0.73 7.07 5.56
CA PRO A 40 -1.71 7.92 4.88
C PRO A 40 -1.82 7.73 3.36
N VAL A 41 -0.79 7.18 2.72
CA VAL A 41 -0.81 6.85 1.28
C VAL A 41 -1.70 5.65 0.95
N THR A 42 -2.16 4.89 1.96
CA THR A 42 -3.06 3.73 1.81
C THR A 42 -4.54 4.11 1.98
N LYS A 43 -4.88 5.39 2.00
CA LYS A 43 -6.24 5.89 2.26
C LYS A 43 -7.31 5.41 1.29
N GLY A 44 -6.92 5.01 0.08
CA GLY A 44 -7.81 4.36 -0.89
C GLY A 44 -8.44 3.05 -0.36
N ILE A 45 -7.78 2.38 0.58
CA ILE A 45 -8.29 1.17 1.25
C ILE A 45 -8.63 1.43 2.72
N PHE A 46 -7.80 2.20 3.43
CA PHE A 46 -7.94 2.41 4.87
C PHE A 46 -8.31 3.86 5.19
N ARG A 47 -9.62 4.10 5.36
CA ARG A 47 -10.21 5.44 5.47
C ARG A 47 -9.63 6.31 6.60
N GLU A 48 -9.20 5.70 7.70
CA GLU A 48 -8.67 6.41 8.89
C GLU A 48 -7.18 6.14 9.16
N ALA A 49 -6.43 5.51 8.25
CA ALA A 49 -5.03 5.08 8.46
C ALA A 49 -3.97 6.21 8.48
N ALA A 50 -4.31 7.35 9.06
CA ALA A 50 -3.39 8.44 9.34
C ALA A 50 -2.87 8.42 10.80
N ALA A 51 -3.54 7.70 11.71
CA ALA A 51 -3.13 7.68 13.10
C ALA A 51 -1.99 6.68 13.34
N VAL A 52 -1.05 7.06 14.22
CA VAL A 52 0.11 6.24 14.55
C VAL A 52 -0.26 4.82 15.03
N PRO A 53 -1.32 4.58 15.83
CA PRO A 53 -1.72 3.23 16.21
C PRO A 53 -2.04 2.33 15.01
N ASP A 54 -2.77 2.83 14.02
CA ASP A 54 -3.14 2.05 12.83
C ASP A 54 -1.91 1.72 11.98
N ILE A 55 -1.00 2.69 11.81
CA ILE A 55 0.25 2.50 11.07
C ILE A 55 1.11 1.40 11.72
N ARG A 56 1.15 1.33 13.06
CA ARG A 56 1.90 0.28 13.76
C ARG A 56 1.32 -1.11 13.50
N VAL A 57 -0.01 -1.25 13.45
CA VAL A 57 -0.66 -2.53 13.13
C VAL A 57 -0.35 -2.95 11.69
N GLN A 58 -0.41 -2.02 10.73
CA GLN A 58 -0.01 -2.30 9.35
C GLN A 58 1.47 -2.74 9.25
N ALA A 59 2.36 -2.07 9.99
CA ALA A 59 3.78 -2.41 10.01
C ALA A 59 4.05 -3.80 10.61
N ASP A 60 3.36 -4.19 11.69
CA ASP A 60 3.46 -5.54 12.27
C ASP A 60 2.98 -6.60 11.27
N GLY A 61 1.84 -6.38 10.61
CA GLY A 61 1.33 -7.27 9.57
C GLY A 61 2.30 -7.44 8.39
N LEU A 62 2.85 -6.32 7.89
CA LEU A 62 3.85 -6.36 6.82
C LEU A 62 5.13 -7.09 7.25
N ALA A 63 5.61 -6.85 8.48
CA ALA A 63 6.79 -7.53 8.99
C ALA A 63 6.59 -9.06 9.03
N ARG A 64 5.43 -9.54 9.49
CA ARG A 64 5.09 -10.97 9.48
C ARG A 64 5.08 -11.55 8.07
N LEU A 65 4.43 -10.85 7.12
CA LEU A 65 4.39 -11.24 5.71
C LEU A 65 5.80 -11.39 5.11
N LEU A 66 6.67 -10.40 5.37
CA LEU A 66 8.04 -10.38 4.83
C LEU A 66 8.94 -11.45 5.45
N LEU A 67 8.71 -11.79 6.72
CA LEU A 67 9.42 -12.86 7.41
C LEU A 67 8.88 -14.26 7.08
N GLY A 68 7.78 -14.36 6.32
CA GLY A 68 7.12 -15.63 5.98
C GLY A 68 6.43 -16.29 7.18
N ALA A 69 6.02 -15.49 8.16
CA ALA A 69 5.39 -15.93 9.41
C ALA A 69 3.86 -16.04 9.29
#